data_AF-A0A942UBE1-F1
#
_entry.id   AF-A0A942UBE1-F1
#
_cell.length_a   1.000
_cell.length_b   1.000
_cell.length_c   1.000
_cell.angle_alpha   90.00
_cell.angle_beta   90.00
_cell.angle_gamma   90.00
#
_symmetry.space_group_name_H-M   'P 1'
#
loop_
_entity.id
_entity.type
_entity.pdbx_description
1 polymer ?
#
loop_
_entity_poly.entity_id
_entity_poly.type
_entity_poly.pdbx_seq_one_letter_code
_entity_poly.pdbx_strand_id
1 'polypeptide(L)'
;MEGAAFYLIFWMFWVYLTFILPKDNPYRLRLAAAVLILIIFSNHHFSFGMVDVYANAVVILSYSYLFISKEKQRVIIYLLICSLIITIAYVTFHLFEIFDPVWLIFKKEWMMGIGIGYLAIILLNTLKGRLLIIFSGTMQGEILYTYILNKFQFPHSIGDFAYLDVCALISAVTVGWSLLENAGAVLQNHFHFLEKAKQKSS
;
A
#
# COMPACT_ATOMS: atom_id res chain seq x y z
N MET A 1 8.23 -18.31 -2.14
CA MET A 1 6.99 -18.72 -1.47
C MET A 1 6.08 -17.52 -1.54
N GLU A 2 4.91 -17.68 -2.14
CA GLU A 2 3.90 -16.62 -2.19
C GLU A 2 3.51 -16.25 -0.76
N GLY A 3 3.38 -14.95 -0.49
CA GLY A 3 3.05 -14.40 0.83
C GLY A 3 4.24 -14.19 1.76
N ALA A 4 5.46 -14.59 1.37
CA ALA A 4 6.63 -14.43 2.25
C ALA A 4 6.99 -12.96 2.49
N ALA A 5 6.90 -12.12 1.46
CA ALA A 5 7.19 -10.68 1.59
C ALA A 5 6.11 -10.00 2.43
N PHE A 6 4.85 -10.38 2.23
CA PHE A 6 3.71 -9.94 3.03
C PHE A 6 3.94 -10.19 4.52
N TYR A 7 4.14 -11.45 4.91
CA TYR A 7 4.31 -11.77 6.32
C TYR A 7 5.52 -11.07 6.93
N LEU A 8 6.66 -11.03 6.24
CA LEU A 8 7.87 -10.38 6.77
C LEU A 8 7.64 -8.88 7.01
N ILE A 9 7.15 -8.18 5.99
CA ILE A 9 6.98 -6.72 6.04
C ILE A 9 5.86 -6.34 7.02
N PHE A 10 4.72 -7.04 7.00
CA PHE A 10 3.62 -6.74 7.92
C PHE A 10 3.97 -7.09 9.38
N TRP A 11 4.74 -8.15 9.64
CA TRP A 11 5.29 -8.40 10.97
C TRP A 11 6.24 -7.29 11.42
N MET A 12 7.13 -6.83 10.54
CA MET A 12 8.02 -5.71 10.85
C MET A 12 7.24 -4.43 11.14
N PHE A 13 6.18 -4.13 10.38
CA PHE A 13 5.28 -3.01 10.67
C PHE A 13 4.59 -3.17 12.01
N TRP A 14 4.11 -4.37 12.33
CA TRP A 14 3.48 -4.62 13.62
C TRP A 14 4.44 -4.38 14.80
N VAL A 15 5.67 -4.92 14.71
CA VAL A 15 6.72 -4.71 15.74
C VAL A 15 7.05 -3.22 15.86
N TYR A 16 7.23 -2.52 14.74
CA TYR A 16 7.49 -1.08 14.75
C TYR A 16 6.37 -0.28 15.43
N LEU A 17 5.10 -0.55 15.07
CA LEU A 17 3.94 0.16 15.63
C LEU A 17 3.74 -0.13 17.13
N THR A 18 4.06 -1.34 17.59
CA THR A 18 3.83 -1.74 18.99
C THR A 18 4.95 -1.33 19.93
N PHE A 19 6.21 -1.50 19.51
CA PHE A 19 7.38 -1.30 20.36
C PHE A 19 8.09 0.03 20.14
N ILE A 20 8.18 0.52 18.90
CA ILE A 20 9.02 1.68 18.56
C ILE A 20 8.22 2.98 18.55
N LEU A 21 6.99 2.96 18.02
CA LEU A 21 6.20 4.18 17.88
C LEU A 21 5.81 4.78 19.26
N PRO A 22 6.03 6.09 19.49
CA PRO A 22 5.71 6.74 20.77
C PRO A 22 4.25 6.53 21.19
N LYS A 23 4.04 6.37 22.50
CA LYS A 23 2.71 6.12 23.08
C LYS A 23 1.73 7.27 22.85
N ASP A 24 2.25 8.47 22.61
CA ASP A 24 1.44 9.68 22.38
C ASP A 24 0.76 9.71 21.02
N ASN A 25 1.10 8.81 20.09
CA ASN A 25 0.48 8.80 18.77
C ASN A 25 -0.92 8.14 18.80
N PRO A 26 -2.01 8.89 18.54
CA PRO A 26 -3.38 8.39 18.63
C PRO A 26 -3.73 7.34 17.57
N TYR A 27 -2.95 7.23 16.49
CA TYR A 27 -3.17 6.25 15.42
C TYR A 27 -2.49 4.91 15.67
N ARG A 28 -1.60 4.81 16.67
CA ARG A 28 -0.79 3.63 16.96
C ARG A 28 -1.61 2.35 17.10
N LEU A 29 -2.60 2.35 17.99
CA LEU A 29 -3.43 1.18 18.26
C LEU A 29 -4.27 0.78 17.06
N ARG A 30 -4.84 1.76 16.35
CA ARG A 30 -5.70 1.49 15.18
C ARG A 30 -4.90 0.86 14.04
N LEU A 31 -3.68 1.37 13.77
CA LEU A 31 -2.82 0.82 12.73
C LEU A 31 -2.27 -0.56 13.10
N ALA A 32 -1.83 -0.76 14.35
CA ALA A 32 -1.34 -2.07 14.80
C ALA A 32 -2.44 -3.14 14.74
N ALA A 33 -3.67 -2.78 15.15
CA ALA A 33 -4.83 -3.65 15.03
C ALA A 33 -5.18 -3.95 13.57
N ALA A 34 -5.15 -2.95 12.68
CA ALA A 34 -5.42 -3.15 11.25
C ALA A 34 -4.42 -4.11 10.60
N VAL A 35 -3.12 -3.98 10.92
CA VAL A 35 -2.07 -4.90 10.46
C VAL A 35 -2.31 -6.33 10.95
N LEU A 36 -2.66 -6.51 12.23
CA LEU A 36 -2.99 -7.82 12.79
C LEU A 36 -4.22 -8.45 12.16
N ILE A 37 -5.29 -7.67 11.98
CA ILE A 37 -6.52 -8.11 11.31
C ILE A 37 -6.18 -8.57 9.89
N LEU A 38 -5.36 -7.83 9.15
CA LEU A 38 -4.91 -8.23 7.82
C LEU A 38 -4.15 -9.55 7.80
N ILE A 39 -3.26 -9.78 8.78
CA ILE A 39 -2.52 -11.04 8.92
C ILE A 39 -3.45 -12.22 9.26
N ILE A 40 -4.48 -12.01 10.09
CA ILE A 40 -5.43 -13.08 10.47
C ILE A 40 -6.35 -13.45 9.31
N PHE A 41 -6.85 -12.44 8.59
CA PHE A 41 -7.78 -12.63 7.47
C PHE A 41 -7.09 -13.03 6.16
N SER A 42 -5.75 -13.04 6.10
CA SER A 42 -5.01 -13.41 4.88
C SER A 42 -5.30 -14.84 4.42
N ASN A 43 -5.50 -15.78 5.34
CA ASN A 43 -5.72 -17.20 5.04
C ASN A 43 -7.18 -17.56 4.74
N HIS A 44 -8.12 -16.65 4.93
CA HIS A 44 -9.54 -16.92 4.72
C HIS A 44 -9.95 -16.51 3.31
N HIS A 45 -10.51 -17.43 2.53
CA HIS A 45 -11.05 -17.18 1.20
C HIS A 45 -12.49 -17.68 1.08
N PHE A 46 -13.24 -17.03 0.21
CA PHE A 46 -14.61 -17.39 -0.14
C PHE A 46 -14.69 -17.63 -1.65
N SER A 47 -15.11 -18.83 -2.03
CA SER A 47 -15.31 -19.20 -3.44
C SER A 47 -16.71 -18.80 -3.89
N PHE A 48 -16.80 -17.90 -4.87
CA PHE A 48 -18.05 -17.52 -5.53
C PHE A 48 -18.01 -17.96 -6.99
N GLY A 49 -18.51 -19.16 -7.28
CA GLY A 49 -18.54 -19.71 -8.63
C GLY A 49 -17.14 -19.98 -9.19
N MET A 50 -16.71 -19.20 -10.20
CA MET A 50 -15.39 -19.31 -10.84
C MET A 50 -14.35 -18.33 -10.27
N VAL A 51 -14.72 -17.54 -9.24
CA VAL A 51 -13.85 -16.51 -8.65
C VAL A 51 -13.69 -16.78 -7.16
N ASP A 52 -12.45 -16.92 -6.72
CA ASP A 52 -12.10 -16.95 -5.30
C ASP A 52 -11.80 -15.53 -4.82
N VAL A 53 -12.43 -15.13 -3.72
CA VAL A 53 -12.24 -13.81 -3.11
C VAL A 53 -11.70 -13.99 -1.70
N TYR A 54 -10.50 -13.48 -1.46
CA TYR A 54 -9.91 -13.51 -0.13
C TYR A 54 -10.54 -12.47 0.79
N ALA A 55 -10.73 -12.84 2.07
CA ALA A 55 -11.34 -11.98 3.07
C ALA A 55 -10.51 -10.72 3.34
N ASN A 56 -9.19 -10.80 3.21
CA ASN A 56 -8.27 -9.66 3.31
C ASN A 56 -8.67 -8.53 2.34
N ALA A 57 -9.18 -8.87 1.18
CA ALA A 57 -9.43 -7.96 0.08
C ALA A 57 -10.63 -7.05 0.43
N VAL A 58 -11.65 -7.64 1.05
CA VAL A 58 -12.82 -6.92 1.61
C VAL A 58 -12.39 -6.01 2.77
N VAL A 59 -11.48 -6.48 3.63
CA VAL A 59 -10.95 -5.68 4.75
C VAL A 59 -10.17 -4.47 4.25
N ILE A 60 -9.27 -4.62 3.28
CA ILE A 60 -8.47 -3.53 2.70
C ILE A 60 -9.38 -2.47 2.08
N LEU A 61 -10.35 -2.90 1.27
CA LEU A 61 -11.24 -2.01 0.54
C LEU A 61 -12.17 -1.24 1.50
N SER A 62 -12.79 -1.94 2.46
CA SER A 62 -13.66 -1.32 3.46
C SER A 62 -12.90 -0.32 4.33
N TYR A 63 -11.71 -0.66 4.81
CA TYR A 63 -10.89 0.26 5.60
C TYR A 63 -10.49 1.50 4.78
N SER A 64 -10.08 1.32 3.52
CA SER A 64 -9.70 2.42 2.64
C SER A 64 -10.85 3.40 2.42
N TYR A 65 -12.05 2.90 2.10
CA TYR A 65 -13.22 3.77 1.90
C TYR A 65 -13.72 4.44 3.17
N LEU A 66 -13.65 3.77 4.33
CA LEU A 66 -13.99 4.39 5.62
C LEU A 66 -13.07 5.58 5.95
N PHE A 67 -11.81 5.53 5.55
CA PHE A 67 -10.88 6.64 5.73
C PHE A 67 -11.06 7.74 4.69
N ILE A 68 -11.32 7.39 3.42
CA ILE A 68 -11.62 8.35 2.36
C ILE A 68 -12.91 9.12 2.67
N SER A 69 -13.95 8.45 3.16
CA SER A 69 -15.24 9.08 3.49
C SER A 69 -15.17 10.14 4.60
N LYS A 70 -14.09 10.16 5.40
CA LYS A 70 -13.85 11.16 6.45
C LYS A 70 -13.18 12.44 5.91
N GLU A 71 -12.76 12.45 4.65
CA GLU A 71 -12.11 13.61 4.02
C GLU A 71 -13.15 14.60 3.46
N LYS A 72 -12.69 15.82 3.14
CA LYS A 72 -13.54 16.83 2.50
C LYS A 72 -13.90 16.40 1.07
N GLN A 73 -15.10 16.76 0.60
CA GLN A 73 -15.59 16.37 -0.74
C GLN A 73 -14.60 16.64 -1.89
N ARG A 74 -13.92 17.81 -1.89
CA ARG A 74 -12.88 18.13 -2.90
C ARG A 74 -11.70 17.15 -2.85
N VAL A 75 -11.27 16.77 -1.65
CA VAL A 75 -10.17 15.81 -1.44
C VAL A 75 -10.61 14.42 -1.84
N ILE A 76 -11.87 14.04 -1.57
CA ILE A 76 -12.43 12.75 -2.00
C ILE A 76 -12.37 12.61 -3.52
N ILE A 77 -12.82 13.63 -4.27
CA ILE A 77 -12.78 13.60 -5.75
C ILE A 77 -11.34 13.46 -6.25
N TYR A 78 -10.41 14.21 -5.66
CA TYR A 78 -8.99 14.12 -6.01
C TYR A 78 -8.41 12.71 -5.73
N LEU A 79 -8.66 12.15 -4.54
CA LEU A 79 -8.25 10.79 -4.18
C LEU A 79 -8.85 9.74 -5.11
N LEU A 80 -10.10 9.93 -5.55
CA LEU A 80 -10.77 9.03 -6.48
C LEU A 80 -10.08 9.03 -7.86
N ILE A 81 -9.80 10.22 -8.41
CA ILE A 81 -9.05 10.36 -9.67
C ILE A 81 -7.67 9.71 -9.55
N CYS A 82 -6.94 9.99 -8.47
CA CYS A 82 -5.65 9.37 -8.21
C CYS A 82 -5.75 7.84 -8.10
N SER A 83 -6.78 7.32 -7.42
CA SER A 83 -7.00 5.87 -7.32
C SER A 83 -7.28 5.25 -8.68
N LEU A 84 -8.02 5.93 -9.57
CA LEU A 84 -8.27 5.46 -10.93
C LEU A 84 -6.99 5.38 -11.77
N ILE A 85 -6.07 6.34 -11.60
CA ILE A 85 -4.77 6.28 -12.27
C ILE A 85 -4.00 5.04 -11.80
N ILE A 86 -3.98 4.76 -10.49
CA ILE A 86 -3.37 3.54 -9.93
C ILE A 86 -4.06 2.27 -10.46
N THR A 87 -5.39 2.23 -10.50
CA THR A 87 -6.19 1.12 -11.05
C THR A 87 -5.79 0.82 -12.49
N ILE A 88 -5.73 1.85 -13.35
CA ILE A 88 -5.35 1.69 -14.76
C ILE A 88 -3.90 1.21 -14.88
N ALA A 89 -2.97 1.79 -14.12
CA ALA A 89 -1.57 1.38 -14.13
C ALA A 89 -1.40 -0.09 -13.70
N TYR A 90 -2.14 -0.50 -12.66
CA TYR A 90 -2.14 -1.87 -12.15
C TYR A 90 -2.63 -2.88 -13.19
N VAL A 91 -3.81 -2.63 -13.78
CA VAL A 91 -4.39 -3.51 -14.81
C VAL A 91 -3.50 -3.56 -16.04
N THR A 92 -2.97 -2.40 -16.45
CA THR A 92 -2.06 -2.32 -17.60
C THR A 92 -0.83 -3.18 -17.38
N PHE A 93 -0.19 -3.11 -16.20
CA PHE A 93 0.98 -3.92 -15.91
C PHE A 93 0.67 -5.43 -16.01
N HIS A 94 -0.42 -5.88 -15.39
CA HIS A 94 -0.84 -7.29 -15.46
C HIS A 94 -1.18 -7.76 -16.88
N LEU A 95 -1.84 -6.92 -17.68
CA LEU A 95 -2.10 -7.24 -19.08
C LEU A 95 -0.80 -7.31 -19.88
N PHE A 96 0.14 -6.39 -19.66
CA PHE A 96 1.46 -6.43 -20.30
C PHE A 96 2.22 -7.72 -19.95
N GLU A 97 2.14 -8.21 -18.71
CA GLU A 97 2.73 -9.50 -18.30
C GLU A 97 2.17 -10.68 -19.14
N ILE A 98 0.89 -10.66 -19.49
CA ILE A 98 0.28 -11.71 -20.33
C ILE A 98 0.76 -11.61 -21.79
N PHE A 99 0.83 -10.39 -22.34
CA PHE A 99 1.12 -10.20 -23.77
C PHE A 99 2.61 -10.26 -24.11
N ASP A 100 3.48 -9.74 -23.26
CA ASP A 100 4.93 -9.72 -23.51
C ASP A 100 5.74 -9.92 -22.21
N PRO A 101 6.05 -11.18 -21.85
CA PRO A 101 6.79 -11.50 -20.62
C PRO A 101 8.28 -11.13 -20.70
N VAL A 102 8.82 -10.75 -21.87
CA VAL A 102 10.25 -10.39 -22.03
C VAL A 102 10.61 -9.14 -21.22
N TRP A 103 9.62 -8.29 -20.94
CA TRP A 103 9.80 -7.08 -20.15
C TRP A 103 10.01 -7.33 -18.65
N LEU A 104 9.76 -8.54 -18.15
CA LEU A 104 9.97 -8.92 -16.75
C LEU A 104 11.46 -9.18 -16.46
N ILE A 105 12.21 -8.11 -16.20
CA ILE A 105 13.64 -8.16 -15.88
C ILE A 105 13.87 -8.73 -14.46
N PHE A 106 12.94 -8.51 -13.54
CA PHE A 106 12.98 -8.97 -12.15
C PHE A 106 11.67 -9.69 -11.77
N LYS A 107 11.59 -10.18 -10.52
CA LYS A 107 10.34 -10.68 -9.95
C LYS A 107 9.24 -9.63 -10.10
N LYS A 108 8.11 -10.04 -10.68
CA LYS A 108 6.97 -9.16 -11.02
C LYS A 108 6.47 -8.35 -9.82
N GLU A 109 6.50 -8.94 -8.63
CA GLU A 109 6.00 -8.30 -7.41
C GLU A 109 6.85 -7.08 -7.03
N TRP A 110 8.17 -7.16 -7.27
CA TRP A 110 9.10 -6.05 -7.05
C TRP A 110 8.91 -4.94 -8.07
N MET A 111 8.71 -5.31 -9.34
CA MET A 111 8.48 -4.34 -10.41
C MET A 111 7.18 -3.57 -10.19
N MET A 112 6.08 -4.27 -9.88
CA MET A 112 4.82 -3.62 -9.49
C MET A 112 4.98 -2.80 -8.20
N GLY A 113 5.67 -3.36 -7.19
CA GLY A 113 5.91 -2.73 -5.91
C GLY A 113 6.57 -1.36 -6.03
N ILE A 114 7.68 -1.31 -6.77
CA ILE A 114 8.45 -0.10 -7.00
C ILE A 114 7.70 0.84 -7.96
N GLY A 115 7.15 0.31 -9.06
CA GLY A 115 6.47 1.12 -10.08
C GLY A 115 5.25 1.85 -9.53
N ILE A 116 4.36 1.12 -8.84
CA ILE A 116 3.15 1.68 -8.25
C ILE A 116 3.48 2.55 -7.04
N GLY A 117 4.46 2.15 -6.22
CA GLY A 117 4.94 2.96 -5.10
C GLY A 117 5.48 4.31 -5.56
N TYR A 118 6.31 4.31 -6.60
CA TYR A 118 6.82 5.52 -7.22
C TYR A 118 5.71 6.40 -7.79
N LEU A 119 4.75 5.80 -8.51
CA LEU A 119 3.60 6.52 -9.04
C LEU A 119 2.79 7.18 -7.91
N ALA A 120 2.52 6.45 -6.83
CA ALA A 120 1.80 6.98 -5.66
C ALA A 120 2.55 8.15 -4.99
N ILE A 121 3.88 8.09 -4.92
CA ILE A 121 4.73 9.16 -4.36
C ILE A 121 4.59 10.45 -5.18
N ILE A 122 4.54 10.35 -6.52
CA ILE A 122 4.32 11.50 -7.41
C ILE A 122 2.90 12.06 -7.26
N LEU A 123 1.91 11.17 -7.15
CA LEU A 123 0.50 11.56 -7.15
C LEU A 123 0.08 12.30 -5.88
N LEU A 124 0.59 11.92 -4.71
CA LEU A 124 0.23 12.55 -3.45
C LEU A 124 1.45 12.87 -2.59
N ASN A 125 1.43 14.00 -1.90
CA ASN A 125 2.50 14.39 -0.99
C ASN A 125 2.37 13.78 0.41
N THR A 126 1.17 13.42 0.84
CA THR A 126 0.94 12.93 2.21
C THR A 126 1.00 11.40 2.27
N LEU A 127 1.72 10.85 3.24
CA LEU A 127 1.82 9.39 3.43
C LEU A 127 0.43 8.73 3.59
N LYS A 128 -0.45 9.35 4.37
CA LYS A 128 -1.83 8.87 4.53
C LYS A 128 -2.55 8.81 3.18
N GLY A 129 -2.46 9.86 2.38
CA GLY A 129 -3.07 9.92 1.06
C GLY A 129 -2.50 8.88 0.10
N ARG A 130 -1.16 8.73 0.07
CA ARG A 130 -0.45 7.71 -0.73
C ARG A 130 -0.96 6.31 -0.41
N LEU A 131 -0.99 5.92 0.87
CA LEU A 131 -1.45 4.60 1.27
C LEU A 131 -2.92 4.36 0.90
N LEU A 132 -3.79 5.35 1.08
CA LEU A 132 -5.21 5.22 0.72
C LEU A 132 -5.42 4.96 -0.78
N ILE A 133 -4.74 5.73 -1.65
CA ILE A 133 -4.89 5.53 -3.10
C ILE A 133 -4.26 4.22 -3.57
N ILE A 134 -3.19 3.76 -2.92
CA ILE A 134 -2.55 2.48 -3.24
C ILE A 134 -3.54 1.37 -2.94
N PHE A 135 -4.02 1.28 -1.70
CA PHE A 135 -4.90 0.18 -1.29
C PHE A 135 -6.25 0.20 -2.02
N SER A 136 -6.87 1.37 -2.22
CA SER A 136 -8.12 1.43 -2.99
C SER A 136 -7.89 1.17 -4.47
N GLY A 137 -6.84 1.74 -5.06
CA GLY A 137 -6.56 1.67 -6.49
C GLY A 137 -6.08 0.29 -6.94
N THR A 138 -5.14 -0.33 -6.23
CA THR A 138 -4.68 -1.69 -6.60
C THR A 138 -5.79 -2.71 -6.40
N MET A 139 -6.62 -2.57 -5.35
CA MET A 139 -7.75 -3.47 -5.12
C MET A 139 -8.84 -3.32 -6.19
N GLN A 140 -9.16 -2.09 -6.59
CA GLN A 140 -10.05 -1.86 -7.74
C GLN A 140 -9.43 -2.42 -9.04
N GLY A 141 -8.11 -2.29 -9.20
CA GLY A 141 -7.35 -2.88 -10.31
C GLY A 141 -7.46 -4.39 -10.34
N GLU A 142 -7.31 -5.05 -9.19
CA GLU A 142 -7.44 -6.51 -9.03
C GLU A 142 -8.84 -6.99 -9.46
N ILE A 143 -9.89 -6.29 -9.01
CA ILE A 143 -11.28 -6.59 -9.38
C ILE A 143 -11.48 -6.42 -10.89
N LEU A 144 -10.99 -5.31 -11.46
CA LEU A 144 -11.13 -5.02 -12.88
C LEU A 144 -10.36 -6.03 -13.75
N TYR A 145 -9.14 -6.39 -13.33
CA TYR A 145 -8.32 -7.40 -14.00
C TYR A 145 -8.97 -8.79 -13.97
N THR A 146 -9.47 -9.21 -12.82
CA THR A 146 -10.21 -10.47 -12.65
C THR A 146 -11.46 -10.49 -13.53
N TYR A 147 -12.18 -9.37 -13.62
CA TYR A 147 -13.34 -9.24 -14.50
C TYR A 147 -12.96 -9.39 -15.99
N ILE A 148 -11.82 -8.84 -16.40
CA ILE A 148 -11.30 -9.00 -17.77
C ILE A 148 -10.93 -10.47 -18.03
N LEU A 149 -10.20 -11.11 -17.12
CA LEU A 149 -9.75 -12.51 -17.27
C LEU A 149 -10.89 -13.53 -17.27
N ASN A 150 -11.94 -13.29 -16.46
CA ASN A 150 -13.13 -14.15 -16.47
C ASN A 150 -13.80 -14.23 -17.85
N LYS A 151 -13.71 -13.17 -18.67
CA LYS A 151 -14.22 -13.23 -20.05
C LYS A 151 -13.45 -14.22 -20.91
N PHE A 152 -12.18 -14.46 -20.59
CA PHE A 152 -11.31 -15.42 -21.26
C PHE A 152 -11.30 -16.81 -20.59
N GLN A 153 -12.18 -17.06 -19.60
CA GLN A 153 -12.24 -18.30 -18.82
C GLN A 153 -10.94 -18.63 -18.06
N PHE A 154 -10.11 -17.63 -17.77
CA PHE A 154 -8.95 -17.81 -16.89
C PHE A 154 -9.38 -17.61 -15.44
N PRO A 155 -9.33 -18.66 -14.60
CA PRO A 155 -9.63 -18.52 -13.18
C PRO A 155 -8.55 -17.65 -12.53
N HIS A 156 -8.96 -16.57 -11.88
CA HIS A 156 -8.08 -15.68 -11.13
C HIS A 156 -8.71 -15.31 -9.79
N SER A 157 -7.92 -15.46 -8.73
CA SER A 157 -8.34 -15.21 -7.35
C SER A 157 -8.06 -13.76 -6.97
N ILE A 158 -9.04 -13.09 -6.36
CA ILE A 158 -8.93 -11.71 -5.91
C ILE A 158 -8.31 -11.65 -4.52
N GLY A 159 -7.19 -10.96 -4.38
CA GLY A 159 -6.57 -10.72 -3.06
C GLY A 159 -5.74 -11.90 -2.56
N ASP A 160 -5.18 -12.69 -3.48
CA ASP A 160 -4.30 -13.81 -3.14
C ASP A 160 -2.99 -13.33 -2.47
N PHE A 161 -2.18 -14.26 -1.98
CA PHE A 161 -0.89 -13.99 -1.37
C PHE A 161 0.09 -13.24 -2.28
N ALA A 162 0.03 -13.47 -3.60
CA ALA A 162 0.81 -12.69 -4.57
C ALA A 162 0.43 -11.20 -4.56
N TYR A 163 -0.87 -10.88 -4.48
CA TYR A 163 -1.35 -9.51 -4.34
C TYR A 163 -0.93 -8.88 -3.01
N LEU A 164 -0.99 -9.65 -1.93
CA LEU A 164 -0.55 -9.19 -0.62
C LEU A 164 0.96 -8.91 -0.58
N ASP A 165 1.78 -9.71 -1.25
CA ASP A 165 3.22 -9.45 -1.41
C ASP A 165 3.47 -8.12 -2.14
N VAL A 166 2.73 -7.86 -3.23
CA VAL A 166 2.79 -6.57 -3.94
C VAL A 166 2.39 -5.42 -3.02
N CYS A 167 1.25 -5.54 -2.31
CA CYS A 167 0.80 -4.51 -1.37
C CYS A 167 1.81 -4.22 -0.27
N ALA A 168 2.48 -5.25 0.24
CA ALA A 168 3.52 -5.12 1.24
C ALA A 168 4.75 -4.38 0.69
N LEU A 169 5.20 -4.72 -0.51
CA LEU A 169 6.30 -4.03 -1.18
C LEU A 169 5.98 -2.57 -1.47
N ILE A 170 4.80 -2.27 -2.01
CA ILE A 170 4.37 -0.88 -2.25
C ILE A 170 4.34 -0.09 -0.93
N SER A 171 3.80 -0.70 0.13
CA SER A 171 3.73 -0.07 1.45
C SER A 171 5.12 0.20 2.02
N ALA A 172 6.05 -0.75 1.89
CA ALA A 172 7.44 -0.60 2.33
C ALA A 172 8.16 0.53 1.57
N VAL A 173 8.02 0.58 0.24
CA VAL A 173 8.59 1.66 -0.59
C VAL A 173 8.02 3.02 -0.18
N THR A 174 6.70 3.11 -0.03
CA THR A 174 6.01 4.37 0.29
C THR A 174 6.37 4.88 1.69
N VAL A 175 6.40 4.00 2.69
CA VAL A 175 6.81 4.36 4.05
C VAL A 175 8.29 4.70 4.09
N GLY A 176 9.14 3.91 3.44
CA GLY A 176 10.58 4.18 3.34
C GLY A 176 10.87 5.55 2.75
N TRP A 177 10.17 5.92 1.67
CA TRP A 177 10.28 7.25 1.09
C TRP A 177 9.82 8.35 2.05
N SER A 178 8.70 8.16 2.74
CA SER A 178 8.22 9.16 3.70
C SER A 178 9.14 9.31 4.92
N LEU A 179 9.82 8.24 5.33
CA LEU A 179 10.86 8.32 6.37
C LEU A 179 12.05 9.15 5.88
N LEU A 180 12.48 8.98 4.61
CA LEU A 180 13.56 9.79 4.02
C LEU A 180 13.18 11.28 3.93
N GLU A 181 11.96 11.59 3.48
CA GLU A 181 11.44 12.97 3.43
C GLU A 181 11.48 13.63 4.82
N ASN A 182 11.06 12.90 5.86
CA ASN A 182 11.03 13.43 7.22
C ASN A 182 12.42 13.45 7.89
N ALA A 183 13.31 12.52 7.55
CA ALA A 183 14.67 12.48 8.08
C ALA A 183 15.45 13.74 7.73
N GLY A 184 15.30 14.26 6.51
CA GLY A 184 15.89 15.54 6.10
C GLY A 184 15.41 16.72 6.96
N ALA A 185 14.11 16.79 7.22
CA ALA A 185 13.52 17.83 8.08
C ALA A 185 13.98 17.71 9.55
N VAL A 186 14.09 16.49 10.08
CA VAL A 186 14.59 16.24 11.44
C VAL A 186 16.05 16.60 11.56
N LEU A 187 16.88 16.25 10.58
CA LEU A 187 18.30 16.56 10.56
C LEU A 187 18.53 18.08 10.53
N GLN A 188 17.80 18.80 9.68
CA GLN A 188 17.88 20.26 9.59
C GLN A 188 17.46 20.95 10.90
N ASN A 189 16.40 20.45 11.56
CA ASN A 189 15.97 20.98 12.86
C ASN A 189 16.99 20.70 13.97
N HIS A 190 17.67 19.55 13.94
CA HIS A 190 18.72 19.22 14.90
C HIS A 190 19.95 20.12 14.72
N PHE A 191 20.37 20.38 13.48
CA PHE A 191 21.47 21.30 13.18
C PHE A 191 21.16 22.74 13.63
N HIS A 192 19.96 23.26 13.36
CA HIS A 192 19.55 24.58 13.85
C HIS A 192 19.45 24.67 15.38
N PHE A 193 19.05 23.58 16.06
CA PHE A 193 19.06 23.53 17.52
C PHE A 193 20.49 23.59 18.08
N LEU A 194 21.44 22.87 17.46
CA LEU A 194 22.84 22.90 17.85
C LEU A 194 23.48 24.28 17.61
N GLU A 195 23.17 24.97 16.52
CA GLU A 195 23.63 26.35 16.27
C GLU A 195 23.08 27.34 17.31
N LYS A 196 21.79 27.25 17.66
CA LYS A 196 21.19 28.09 18.70
C LYS A 196 21.75 27.80 20.10
N ALA A 197 22.07 26.54 20.39
CA ALA A 197 22.74 26.18 21.65
C ALA A 197 24.16 26.76 21.71
N LYS A 198 24.89 26.79 20.59
CA LYS A 198 26.24 27.34 20.50
C LYS A 198 26.26 28.87 20.65
N GLN A 199 25.30 29.58 20.05
CA GLN A 199 25.17 31.05 20.17
C GLN A 199 24.77 31.54 21.57
N LYS A 200 24.15 30.72 22.41
CA LYS A 200 23.85 31.07 23.82
C LYS A 200 25.01 30.85 24.79
N SER A 201 26.09 30.21 24.33
CA SER A 201 27.26 29.85 25.16
C SER A 201 28.48 30.77 24.97
N SER A 202 28.35 31.80 24.12
CA SER A 202 29.35 32.85 23.90
C SER A 202 28.79 34.20 24.33
#